data_AF-A0A2U2EIF4-F1
#
_entry.id   AF-A0A2U2EIF4-F1
#
_cell.length_a   1.000
_cell.length_b   1.000
_cell.length_c   1.000
_cell.angle_alpha   90.00
_cell.angle_beta   90.00
_cell.angle_gamma   90.00
#
_symmetry.space_group_name_H-M   'P 1'
#
loop_
_entity.id
_entity.type
_entity.pdbx_description
1 polymer ?
#
loop_
_entity_poly.entity_id
_entity_poly.type
_entity_poly.pdbx_seq_one_letter_code
_entity_poly.pdbx_strand_id
1 'polypeptide(L)'
;MGQQHAIHKFVLGTKDFDDKQSEFMYDKGWYSITDIIGEEKNIIYKSRNAQEAYLKWNIYIGRKKERLTPEERKKQREERYEKKREQNREYHRI
;
A
#
# COMPACT_ATOMS: atom_id res chain seq x y z
N MET A 1 3.00 -8.32 43.26
CA MET A 1 2.17 -8.18 42.04
C MET A 1 3.12 -7.89 40.89
N GLY A 2 3.31 -8.82 39.96
CA GLY A 2 4.22 -8.62 38.84
C GLY A 2 3.62 -7.63 37.85
N GLN A 3 4.37 -6.59 37.48
CA GLN A 3 3.95 -5.66 36.43
C GLN A 3 3.84 -6.43 35.11
N GLN A 4 2.63 -6.53 34.57
CA GLN A 4 2.39 -7.05 33.23
C GLN A 4 3.07 -6.08 32.26
N HIS A 5 4.20 -6.48 31.68
CA HIS A 5 4.91 -5.68 30.68
C HIS A 5 4.08 -5.74 29.39
N ALA A 6 3.20 -4.77 29.20
CA ALA A 6 2.42 -4.68 27.97
C ALA A 6 3.39 -4.42 26.80
N ILE A 7 3.32 -5.28 25.78
CA ILE A 7 4.10 -5.11 24.56
C ILE A 7 3.47 -3.96 23.78
N HIS A 8 4.14 -2.81 23.80
CA HIS A 8 3.69 -1.61 23.09
C HIS A 8 4.37 -1.40 21.74
N LYS A 9 5.32 -2.27 21.38
CA LYS A 9 6.09 -2.19 20.15
C LYS A 9 6.15 -3.54 19.47
N PHE A 10 5.73 -3.61 18.21
CA PHE A 10 5.74 -4.84 17.42
C PHE A 10 5.84 -4.54 15.92
N VAL A 11 6.43 -5.48 15.18
CA VAL A 11 6.48 -5.46 13.71
C VAL A 11 5.20 -6.08 13.19
N LEU A 12 4.49 -5.34 12.34
CA LEU A 12 3.23 -5.72 11.72
C LEU A 12 3.40 -6.34 10.33
N GLY A 13 4.53 -6.07 9.68
CA GLY A 13 4.86 -6.65 8.40
C GLY A 13 6.29 -6.33 7.98
N THR A 14 6.87 -7.22 7.19
CA THR A 14 8.16 -7.04 6.56
C THR A 14 8.04 -7.30 5.07
N LYS A 15 8.88 -6.65 4.28
CA LYS A 15 8.97 -6.86 2.85
C LYS A 15 10.41 -6.64 2.39
N ASP A 16 10.99 -7.66 1.79
CA ASP A 16 12.25 -7.57 1.09
C ASP A 16 12.02 -7.07 -0.35
N PHE A 17 12.79 -6.05 -0.71
CA PHE A 17 13.00 -5.54 -2.05
C PHE A 17 14.46 -5.84 -2.45
N ASP A 18 14.81 -5.64 -3.72
CA ASP A 18 16.13 -6.05 -4.25
C ASP A 18 17.30 -5.30 -3.59
N ASP A 19 17.08 -4.05 -3.17
CA ASP A 19 18.09 -3.14 -2.61
C ASP A 19 17.89 -2.83 -1.13
N LYS A 20 16.75 -3.23 -0.54
CA LYS A 20 16.36 -2.85 0.82
C LYS A 20 15.34 -3.78 1.45
N GLN A 21 15.29 -3.76 2.78
CA GLN A 21 14.19 -4.35 3.54
C GLN A 21 13.31 -3.24 4.09
N SER A 22 11.99 -3.42 4.06
CA SER A 22 11.05 -2.49 4.67
C SER A 22 10.25 -3.14 5.78
N GLU A 23 10.05 -2.41 6.87
CA GLU A 23 9.28 -2.84 8.03
C GLU A 23 8.10 -1.91 8.30
N PHE A 24 6.93 -2.50 8.50
CA PHE A 24 5.76 -1.84 9.06
C PHE A 24 5.70 -2.12 10.55
N MET A 25 5.74 -1.07 11.38
CA MET A 25 5.85 -1.18 12.83
C MET A 25 4.71 -0.44 13.54
N TYR A 26 4.35 -0.94 14.71
CA TYR A 26 3.60 -0.20 15.70
C TYR A 26 4.49 0.09 16.91
N ASP A 27 4.43 1.30 17.43
CA ASP A 27 5.07 1.71 18.68
C ASP A 27 4.20 2.74 19.40
N LYS A 28 3.65 2.37 20.57
CA LYS A 28 2.92 3.26 21.48
C LYS A 28 1.90 4.18 20.77
N GLY A 29 1.01 3.58 19.98
CA GLY A 29 -0.06 4.30 19.28
C GLY A 29 0.36 4.92 17.94
N TRP A 30 1.59 4.72 17.51
CA TRP A 30 2.08 5.14 16.21
C TRP A 30 2.33 3.96 15.29
N TYR A 31 1.97 4.13 14.03
CA TYR A 31 2.29 3.22 12.95
C TYR A 31 3.35 3.88 12.07
N SER A 32 4.38 3.14 11.68
CA SER A 32 5.44 3.65 10.80
C SER A 32 5.89 2.61 9.78
N ILE A 33 6.29 3.09 8.60
CA ILE A 33 6.97 2.27 7.60
C ILE A 33 8.43 2.75 7.56
N THR A 34 9.37 1.82 7.72
CA THR A 34 10.81 2.10 7.77
C THR A 34 11.50 1.31 6.68
N ASP A 35 12.31 1.97 5.87
CA ASP A 35 13.24 1.32 4.95
C ASP A 35 14.59 1.11 5.65
N ILE A 36 15.17 -0.06 5.43
CA ILE A 36 16.44 -0.51 5.99
C ILE A 36 17.37 -0.85 4.83
N ILE A 37 18.46 -0.09 4.71
CA ILE A 37 19.48 -0.26 3.66
C ILE A 37 20.82 -0.43 4.36
N GLY A 38 21.32 -1.67 4.43
CA GLY A 38 22.46 -1.99 5.28
C GLY A 38 22.17 -1.66 6.75
N GLU A 39 22.88 -0.68 7.31
CA GLU A 39 22.69 -0.20 8.69
C GLU A 39 21.74 1.00 8.80
N GLU A 40 21.43 1.67 7.68
CA GLU A 40 20.60 2.87 7.69
C GLU A 40 19.13 2.52 7.83
N LYS A 41 18.43 3.25 8.72
CA LYS A 41 16.98 3.11 8.94
C LYS A 41 16.28 4.43 8.69
N ASN A 42 15.43 4.47 7.67
CA ASN A 42 14.74 5.67 7.22
C ASN A 42 13.21 5.50 7.37
N ILE A 43 12.59 6.30 8.23
CA ILE A 43 11.13 6.30 8.39
C ILE A 43 10.51 7.08 7.24
N ILE A 44 9.85 6.39 6.32
CA ILE A 44 9.24 6.99 5.12
C ILE A 44 7.77 7.38 5.32
N TYR A 45 7.14 6.87 6.37
CA TYR A 45 5.76 7.19 6.72
C TYR A 45 5.53 7.00 8.21
N LYS A 46 4.68 7.85 8.81
CA LYS A 46 4.26 7.74 10.20
C LYS A 46 2.84 8.31 10.39
N SER A 47 1.96 7.56 11.05
CA SER A 47 0.59 8.00 11.35
C SER A 47 0.06 7.38 12.64
N ARG A 48 -0.90 8.04 13.29
CA ARG A 48 -1.70 7.44 14.37
C ARG A 48 -2.91 6.68 13.85
N ASN A 49 -3.30 6.90 12.60
CA ASN A 49 -4.44 6.24 11.99
C ASN A 49 -4.04 4.85 11.49
N ALA A 50 -4.57 3.81 12.13
CA ALA A 50 -4.28 2.43 11.77
C ALA A 50 -4.71 2.09 10.33
N GLN A 51 -5.94 2.47 9.94
CA GLN A 51 -6.49 2.12 8.63
C GLN A 51 -5.68 2.74 7.49
N GLU A 52 -5.30 4.00 7.65
CA GLU A 52 -4.49 4.72 6.68
C GLU A 52 -3.09 4.09 6.58
N ALA A 53 -2.47 3.77 7.71
CA ALA A 53 -1.14 3.15 7.73
C ALA A 53 -1.13 1.76 7.08
N TYR A 54 -2.15 0.93 7.35
CA TYR A 54 -2.33 -0.35 6.67
C TYR A 54 -2.57 -0.18 5.17
N LEU A 55 -3.34 0.82 4.76
CA LEU A 55 -3.56 1.12 3.34
C LEU A 55 -2.25 1.52 2.67
N LYS A 56 -1.49 2.42 3.30
CA LYS A 56 -0.20 2.91 2.79
C LYS A 56 0.80 1.77 2.68
N TRP A 57 0.90 0.90 3.68
CA TRP A 57 1.73 -0.31 3.64
C TRP A 57 1.36 -1.21 2.47
N ASN A 58 0.07 -1.55 2.30
CA ASN A 58 -0.38 -2.43 1.21
C ASN A 58 -0.14 -1.84 -0.18
N ILE A 59 -0.23 -0.52 -0.32
CA ILE A 59 0.13 0.17 -1.57
C ILE A 59 1.64 0.09 -1.79
N TYR A 60 2.42 0.39 -0.75
CA TYR A 60 3.88 0.42 -0.81
C TYR A 60 4.48 -0.93 -1.22
N ILE A 61 3.99 -2.03 -0.66
CA ILE A 61 4.46 -3.38 -1.01
C ILE A 61 3.81 -3.97 -2.28
N GLY A 62 3.04 -3.17 -3.02
CA GLY A 62 2.40 -3.58 -4.27
C GLY A 62 1.22 -4.54 -4.12
N ARG A 63 0.72 -4.81 -2.90
CA ARG A 63 -0.45 -5.68 -2.67
C ARG A 63 -1.77 -5.03 -3.10
N LYS A 64 -1.84 -3.70 -3.11
CA LYS A 64 -3.04 -2.95 -3.49
C LYS A 64 -2.68 -1.78 -4.38
N LYS A 65 -3.40 -1.60 -5.47
CA LYS A 65 -3.28 -0.37 -6.27
C LYS A 65 -3.82 0.83 -5.49
N GLU A 66 -3.26 2.00 -5.69
CA GLU A 66 -3.85 3.24 -5.20
C GLU A 66 -5.31 3.33 -5.63
N ARG A 67 -6.17 3.80 -4.72
CA ARG A 67 -7.57 3.99 -5.06
C ARG A 67 -7.63 5.12 -6.07
N LEU A 68 -8.05 4.77 -7.29
CA LEU A 68 -8.37 5.75 -8.33
C LEU A 68 -9.36 6.78 -7.77
N THR A 69 -9.05 8.04 -8.01
CA THR A 69 -9.96 9.15 -7.77
C THR A 69 -11.27 8.94 -8.54
N PRO A 70 -12.38 9.60 -8.16
CA PRO A 70 -13.64 9.48 -8.90
C PRO A 70 -13.49 9.79 -10.40
N GLU A 71 -12.63 10.74 -10.75
CA GLU A 71 -12.33 11.12 -12.13
C GLU A 71 -11.59 10.03 -12.89
N GLU A 72 -10.54 9.44 -12.30
CA GLU A 72 -9.81 8.33 -12.92
C GLU A 72 -10.68 7.08 -13.06
N ARG A 73 -11.60 6.84 -12.12
CA ARG A 73 -12.62 5.78 -12.24
C ARG A 73 -13.58 6.04 -13.40
N LYS A 74 -13.97 7.30 -13.63
CA LYS A 74 -14.81 7.67 -14.78
C LYS A 74 -14.07 7.44 -16.10
N LYS A 75 -12.82 7.88 -16.19
CA LYS A 75 -11.97 7.68 -17.37
C LYS A 75 -11.74 6.20 -17.68
N GLN A 76 -11.45 5.37 -16.67
CA GLN A 76 -11.29 3.93 -16.84
C GLN A 76 -12.59 3.25 -17.32
N ARG A 77 -13.77 3.71 -16.87
CA ARG A 77 -15.05 3.22 -17.38
C ARG A 77 -15.23 3.58 -18.86
N GLU A 78 -14.95 4.83 -19.24
CA GLU A 78 -15.03 5.31 -20.62
C GLU A 78 -14.08 4.54 -21.54
N GLU A 79 -12.82 4.34 -21.15
CA GLU A 79 -11.85 3.52 -21.90
C GLU A 79 -12.33 2.06 -22.08
N ARG A 80 -12.98 1.49 -21.06
CA ARG A 80 -13.55 0.14 -21.15
C ARG A 80 -14.72 0.07 -22.13
N TYR A 81 -15.55 1.12 -22.18
CA TYR A 81 -16.64 1.21 -23.16
C TYR A 81 -16.10 1.41 -24.58
N GLU A 82 -15.07 2.22 -24.76
CA GLU A 82 -14.48 2.48 -26.06
C GLU A 82 -13.79 1.22 -26.62
N LYS A 83 -13.02 0.49 -25.79
CA LYS A 83 -12.46 -0.82 -26.19
C LYS A 83 -13.53 -1.82 -26.63
N LYS A 84 -14.67 -1.84 -25.93
CA LYS A 84 -15.80 -2.71 -26.30
C LYS A 84 -16.45 -2.29 -27.63
N ARG A 85 -16.54 -0.99 -27.89
CA ARG A 85 -17.03 -0.45 -29.18
C ARG A 85 -16.08 -0.77 -30.32
N GLU A 86 -14.78 -0.62 -30.09
CA GLU A 86 -13.74 -0.91 -31.07
C GLU A 86 -13.71 -2.40 -31.41
N GLN A 87 -13.73 -3.28 -30.41
CA GLN A 87 -13.82 -4.73 -30.60
C GLN A 87 -15.09 -5.13 -31.37
N ASN A 88 -16.24 -4.51 -31.09
CA ASN A 88 -17.46 -4.76 -31.86
C ASN A 88 -17.35 -4.27 -33.31
N ARG A 89 -16.70 -3.13 -33.57
CA ARG A 89 -16.46 -2.64 -34.94
C ARG A 89 -15.53 -3.56 -35.72
N GLU A 90 -14.50 -4.07 -35.06
CA GLU A 90 -13.55 -5.02 -35.65
C GLU A 90 -14.22 -6.35 -35.98
N TYR A 91 -15.07 -6.87 -35.07
CA TYR A 91 -15.88 -8.07 -35.31
C TYR A 91 -16.81 -7.94 -36.53
N HIS A 92 -17.31 -6.75 -36.83
CA HIS A 92 -18.18 -6.49 -37.99
C HIS A 92 -17.41 -6.14 -39.27
N ARG A 93 -16.07 -6.11 -39.25
CA ARG A 93 -15.22 -5.88 -40.43
C ARG A 93 -14.70 -7.18 -41.06
N ILE A 94 -14.90 -8.32 -40.40
CA ILE A 94 -14.54 -9.67 -40.87
C ILE A 94 -15.82 -10.33 -41.38
#